data_AF-A0A2E4MBD7-F1
#
_entry.id   AF-A0A2E4MBD7-F1
#
_cell.length_a   1.000
_cell.length_b   1.000
_cell.length_c   1.000
_cell.angle_alpha   90.00
_cell.angle_beta   90.00
_cell.angle_gamma   90.00
#
_symmetry.space_group_name_H-M   'P 1'
#
loop_
_entity.id
_entity.type
_entity.pdbx_description
1 polymer ?
#
loop_
_entity_poly.entity_id
_entity_poly.type
_entity_poly.pdbx_seq_one_letter_code
_entity_poly.pdbx_strand_id
1 'polypeptide(L)'
;MLSLYGPESQKGESLQRREMLKIGGLGLTGLGLPQLLDANHGKLLAGSPSAKQQSSFGKAKNCIILFQSGGAAQMDTYDPKPNAPDDIRGTFNPISTAVPGVHVCDSVPLTAKVLDRGVIVRSVTHPRPDHASGGYAMFTGYEYEGTAGQANFMARSDHPHVGAAIAKMAPGSGPMVPWAIIPRRLDAGSGRRAGQWGGRLGSKYDPLQPGGDPNDDGFKLDHLPLVANRDPRVFTRRRKLIDQINSQVEYLDKTSDAQALAAGQQKAIDVLSSDAVRRAVDLSSEDPKLREAYGRNLFGQSVLLGRRFLQAGSRVIQCSWLRTQGEEGYAWDSHWNNLKSLRNDLCPPFDQALYALINDLEETGELDETLVVVTGEFGRTPRINKDAGRDHWSNVFSLCMFGAGINAGQVYGASDGIAGYPAADPVTPADITATIYHCLGIDPHSEMLDQNERPMRLSEGHIISDILS
;
A
#
# COMPACT_ATOMS: atom_id res chain seq x y z
N MET A 1 3.13 -25.76 29.52
CA MET A 1 2.38 -26.73 28.68
C MET A 1 1.09 -27.03 29.42
N LEU A 2 -0.04 -26.57 28.90
CA LEU A 2 -1.32 -26.57 29.60
C LEU A 2 -1.92 -27.98 29.68
N SER A 3 -2.25 -28.36 30.91
CA SER A 3 -2.91 -29.61 31.30
C SER A 3 -4.41 -29.54 31.01
N LEU A 4 -4.97 -30.62 30.47
CA LEU A 4 -6.32 -30.67 29.89
C LEU A 4 -7.11 -31.90 30.37
N TYR A 5 -7.03 -32.27 31.65
CA TYR A 5 -7.90 -33.33 32.19
C TYR A 5 -8.38 -33.01 33.61
N GLY A 6 -9.72 -32.95 33.75
CA GLY A 6 -10.44 -32.95 35.03
C GLY A 6 -10.30 -34.28 35.78
N PRO A 7 -11.05 -34.48 36.89
CA PRO A 7 -10.69 -35.46 37.91
C PRO A 7 -10.73 -36.91 37.42
N GLU A 8 -9.79 -37.71 37.93
CA GLU A 8 -9.47 -39.08 37.53
C GLU A 8 -10.67 -40.05 37.65
N SER A 9 -10.93 -40.81 36.58
CA SER A 9 -11.85 -41.96 36.63
C SER A 9 -11.13 -43.19 37.20
N GLN A 10 -11.65 -43.77 38.28
CA GLN A 10 -11.13 -45.02 38.84
C GLN A 10 -11.44 -46.22 37.93
N LYS A 11 -10.43 -47.07 37.70
CA LYS A 11 -10.56 -48.34 36.96
C LYS A 11 -11.27 -49.38 37.83
N GLY A 12 -12.51 -49.73 37.49
CA GLY A 12 -13.20 -50.83 38.19
C GLY A 12 -14.67 -51.09 37.88
N GLU A 13 -15.39 -50.26 37.11
CA GLU A 13 -16.80 -50.53 36.82
C GLU A 13 -17.02 -51.15 35.44
N SER A 14 -17.71 -52.29 35.40
CA SER A 14 -18.21 -52.89 34.17
C SER A 14 -19.28 -51.97 33.57
N LEU A 15 -19.07 -51.50 32.34
CA LEU A 15 -20.05 -50.75 31.55
C LEU A 15 -21.42 -51.46 31.61
N GLN A 16 -22.37 -50.87 32.34
CA GLN A 16 -23.71 -51.45 32.44
C GLN A 16 -24.37 -51.41 31.06
N ARG A 17 -25.07 -52.50 30.68
CA ARG A 17 -25.75 -52.66 29.38
C ARG A 17 -26.63 -51.46 28.96
N ARG A 18 -27.07 -50.64 29.92
CA ARG A 18 -27.86 -49.42 29.73
C ARG A 18 -27.07 -48.23 29.18
N GLU A 19 -25.77 -48.14 29.47
CA GLU A 19 -24.86 -47.11 28.95
C GLU A 19 -24.44 -47.43 27.51
N MET A 20 -24.18 -48.71 27.20
CA MET A 20 -23.95 -49.15 25.81
C MET A 20 -25.16 -48.95 24.90
N LEU A 21 -26.39 -49.09 25.42
CA LEU A 21 -27.61 -48.78 24.66
C LEU A 21 -27.84 -47.25 24.47
N LYS A 22 -27.36 -46.41 25.38
CA LYS A 22 -27.38 -44.95 25.21
C LYS A 22 -26.35 -44.48 24.17
N ILE A 23 -25.16 -45.08 24.16
CA ILE A 23 -24.11 -44.78 23.18
C ILE A 23 -24.46 -45.35 21.79
N GLY A 24 -25.07 -46.55 21.74
CA GLY A 24 -25.55 -47.15 20.49
C GLY A 24 -26.80 -46.47 19.91
N GLY A 25 -27.66 -45.89 20.74
CA GLY A 25 -28.87 -45.16 20.31
C GLY A 25 -28.59 -43.85 19.57
N LEU A 26 -27.45 -43.20 19.84
CA LEU A 26 -27.02 -41.97 19.15
C LEU A 26 -26.58 -42.23 17.69
N GLY A 27 -26.24 -43.48 17.34
CA GLY A 27 -25.94 -43.87 15.96
C GLY A 27 -27.16 -44.00 15.05
N LEU A 28 -28.36 -44.18 15.62
CA LEU A 28 -29.60 -44.43 14.86
C LEU A 28 -30.30 -43.16 14.38
N THR A 29 -29.85 -41.97 14.81
CA THR A 29 -30.34 -40.67 14.32
C THR A 29 -29.37 -40.00 13.34
N GLY A 30 -28.32 -40.70 12.89
CA GLY A 30 -27.43 -40.23 11.82
C GLY A 30 -26.56 -39.02 12.14
N LEU A 31 -26.35 -38.71 13.43
CA LEU A 31 -25.46 -37.63 13.89
C LEU A 31 -24.24 -38.22 14.61
N GLY A 32 -23.23 -38.58 13.82
CA GLY A 32 -21.93 -38.95 14.34
C GLY A 32 -21.18 -37.74 14.93
N LEU A 33 -20.20 -38.03 15.80
CA LEU A 33 -19.27 -37.03 16.36
C LEU A 33 -18.67 -36.07 15.30
N PRO A 34 -18.36 -36.51 14.05
CA PRO A 34 -17.91 -35.60 13.00
C PRO A 34 -18.95 -34.54 12.63
N GLN A 35 -20.24 -34.85 12.63
CA GLN A 35 -21.33 -33.90 12.31
C GLN A 35 -21.62 -32.92 13.46
N LEU A 36 -21.37 -33.32 14.71
CA LEU A 36 -21.44 -32.41 15.86
C LEU A 36 -20.21 -31.49 15.95
N LEU A 37 -19.04 -31.97 15.51
CA LEU A 37 -17.84 -31.14 15.35
C LEU A 37 -17.94 -30.21 14.14
N ASP A 38 -18.57 -30.63 13.05
CA ASP A 38 -18.94 -29.78 11.90
C ASP A 38 -20.07 -28.80 12.24
N ALA A 39 -21.00 -29.14 13.12
CA ALA A 39 -22.03 -28.20 13.59
C ALA A 39 -21.43 -27.11 14.50
N ASN A 40 -20.33 -27.41 15.22
CA ASN A 40 -19.58 -26.42 16.00
C ASN A 40 -18.58 -25.64 15.14
N HIS A 41 -17.96 -26.24 14.11
CA HIS A 41 -17.18 -25.49 13.11
C HIS A 41 -18.10 -24.60 12.25
N GLY A 42 -19.27 -25.08 11.87
CA GLY A 42 -20.29 -24.35 11.12
C GLY A 42 -20.94 -23.22 11.94
N LYS A 43 -20.94 -23.27 13.27
CA LYS A 43 -21.35 -22.15 14.15
C LYS A 43 -20.23 -21.16 14.47
N LEU A 44 -18.96 -21.57 14.33
CA LEU A 44 -17.81 -20.66 14.38
C LEU A 44 -17.52 -20.02 13.01
N LEU A 45 -17.99 -20.63 11.92
CA LEU A 45 -17.93 -20.13 10.54
C LEU A 45 -19.25 -19.50 10.06
N ALA A 46 -20.36 -19.68 10.77
CA ALA A 46 -21.54 -18.86 10.63
C ALA A 46 -21.22 -17.51 11.27
N GLY A 47 -20.70 -16.61 10.43
CA GLY A 47 -20.42 -15.25 10.80
C GLY A 47 -21.53 -14.68 11.67
N SER A 48 -21.12 -14.04 12.77
CA SER A 48 -21.96 -13.10 13.49
C SER A 48 -22.79 -12.32 12.46
N PRO A 49 -24.12 -12.18 12.64
CA PRO A 49 -24.91 -11.38 11.74
C PRO A 49 -24.19 -10.04 11.64
N SER A 50 -23.68 -9.74 10.44
CA SER A 50 -23.04 -8.47 10.11
C SER A 50 -23.90 -7.41 10.77
N ALA A 51 -23.39 -6.84 11.87
CA ALA A 51 -24.00 -5.69 12.50
C ALA A 51 -24.07 -4.71 11.36
N LYS A 52 -25.30 -4.49 10.82
CA LYS A 52 -25.58 -3.78 9.57
C LYS A 52 -24.43 -2.85 9.30
N GLN A 53 -23.51 -3.29 8.44
CA GLN A 53 -22.26 -2.60 8.20
C GLN A 53 -22.71 -1.19 7.80
N GLN A 54 -22.58 -0.24 8.72
CA GLN A 54 -22.93 1.14 8.45
C GLN A 54 -22.18 1.44 7.17
N SER A 55 -22.91 1.88 6.13
CA SER A 55 -22.39 2.13 4.79
C SER A 55 -21.05 2.84 4.94
N SER A 56 -19.95 2.08 4.81
CA SER A 56 -18.63 2.66 5.01
C SER A 56 -18.46 3.67 3.90
N PHE A 57 -17.94 4.84 4.24
CA PHE A 57 -17.67 5.92 3.31
C PHE A 57 -17.17 5.41 1.94
N GLY A 58 -16.15 4.53 1.93
CA GLY A 58 -15.99 3.43 0.97
C GLY A 58 -16.00 3.74 -0.52
N LYS A 59 -15.83 5.00 -0.93
CA LYS A 59 -15.84 5.40 -2.35
C LYS A 59 -14.64 4.83 -3.11
N ALA A 60 -13.51 4.61 -2.44
CA ALA A 60 -12.31 4.09 -3.09
C ALA A 60 -12.44 2.59 -3.40
N LYS A 61 -12.42 2.25 -4.68
CA LYS A 61 -12.11 0.89 -5.15
C LYS A 61 -10.61 0.65 -5.22
N ASN A 62 -9.82 1.67 -5.49
CA ASN A 62 -8.39 1.52 -5.70
C ASN A 62 -7.61 2.59 -4.92
N CYS A 63 -6.35 2.31 -4.62
CA CYS A 63 -5.41 3.27 -4.06
C CYS A 63 -4.08 3.21 -4.80
N ILE A 64 -3.55 4.37 -5.20
CA ILE A 64 -2.20 4.50 -5.74
C ILE A 64 -1.41 5.50 -4.89
N ILE A 65 -0.27 5.04 -4.37
CA ILE A 65 0.63 5.80 -3.51
C ILE A 65 1.83 6.20 -4.36
N LEU A 66 2.03 7.50 -4.55
CA LEU A 66 3.22 8.08 -5.16
C LEU A 66 4.20 8.43 -4.06
N PHE A 67 5.21 7.57 -3.86
CA PHE A 67 6.14 7.66 -2.74
C PHE A 67 7.45 8.34 -3.15
N GLN A 68 7.63 9.58 -2.71
CA GLN A 68 8.81 10.42 -2.95
C GLN A 68 9.92 10.06 -1.96
N SER A 69 10.67 8.98 -2.22
CA SER A 69 11.71 8.53 -1.28
C SER A 69 12.80 9.58 -1.12
N GLY A 70 13.02 9.95 0.13
CA GLY A 70 13.85 11.06 0.55
C GLY A 70 13.04 12.25 1.05
N GLY A 71 11.72 12.29 0.89
CA GLY A 71 10.90 13.35 1.47
C GLY A 71 11.05 14.70 0.77
N ALA A 72 9.98 15.12 0.11
CA ALA A 72 9.94 16.43 -0.55
C ALA A 72 10.06 17.57 0.46
N ALA A 73 10.91 18.55 0.15
CA ALA A 73 11.02 19.76 0.95
C ALA A 73 9.73 20.57 0.89
N GLN A 74 8.97 20.57 1.98
CA GLN A 74 7.63 21.16 2.06
C GLN A 74 7.58 22.63 1.62
N MET A 75 8.59 23.43 1.96
CA MET A 75 8.67 24.84 1.58
C MET A 75 9.12 25.11 0.15
N ASP A 76 9.68 24.10 -0.52
CA ASP A 76 10.10 24.18 -1.91
C ASP A 76 9.06 23.51 -2.84
N THR A 77 7.98 22.95 -2.28
CA THR A 77 6.87 22.30 -3.01
C THR A 77 5.51 22.84 -2.58
N TYR A 78 4.93 22.32 -1.51
CA TYR A 78 3.50 22.46 -1.20
C TYR A 78 3.16 23.49 -0.12
N ASP A 79 4.15 24.10 0.53
CA ASP A 79 3.98 25.02 1.66
C ASP A 79 4.99 26.19 1.62
N PRO A 80 4.95 27.03 0.57
CA PRO A 80 5.89 28.14 0.40
C PRO A 80 5.82 29.12 1.58
N LYS A 81 7.00 29.56 2.06
CA LYS A 81 7.13 30.56 3.13
C LYS A 81 7.75 31.87 2.59
N PRO A 82 7.02 32.68 1.79
CA PRO A 82 7.59 33.85 1.12
C PRO A 82 8.13 34.92 2.07
N ASN A 83 7.62 34.96 3.30
CA ASN A 83 8.02 35.91 4.34
C ASN A 83 9.14 35.36 5.26
N ALA A 84 9.58 34.11 5.08
CA ALA A 84 10.70 33.57 5.82
C ALA A 84 12.04 34.15 5.31
N PRO A 85 13.10 34.16 6.13
CA PRO A 85 14.45 34.52 5.71
C PRO A 85 14.93 33.77 4.45
N ASP A 86 15.86 34.36 3.69
CA ASP A 86 16.37 33.80 2.42
C ASP A 86 16.99 32.41 2.56
N ASP A 87 17.68 32.16 3.69
CA ASP A 87 18.26 30.87 4.04
C ASP A 87 17.22 29.83 4.49
N ILE A 88 15.95 30.21 4.53
CA ILE A 88 14.80 29.33 4.78
C ILE A 88 13.95 29.18 3.52
N ARG A 89 13.43 30.27 2.94
CA ARG A 89 12.43 30.22 1.85
C ARG A 89 12.96 29.67 0.51
N GLY A 90 14.28 29.65 0.32
CA GLY A 90 14.89 29.20 -0.95
C GLY A 90 14.64 30.15 -2.12
N THR A 91 14.75 29.66 -3.35
CA THR A 91 14.65 30.45 -4.59
C THR A 91 13.39 30.17 -5.42
N PHE A 92 12.53 29.27 -4.94
CA PHE A 92 11.23 29.01 -5.56
C PHE A 92 10.22 30.09 -5.13
N ASN A 93 9.35 30.48 -6.06
CA ASN A 93 8.35 31.50 -5.82
C ASN A 93 6.97 30.89 -5.60
N PRO A 94 6.14 31.46 -4.72
CA PRO A 94 4.76 31.04 -4.61
C PRO A 94 4.00 31.38 -5.91
N ILE A 95 3.24 30.41 -6.43
CA ILE A 95 2.31 30.55 -7.54
C ILE A 95 0.88 30.30 -7.05
N SER A 96 -0.10 30.87 -7.75
CA SER A 96 -1.51 30.57 -7.48
C SER A 96 -1.87 29.18 -7.98
N THR A 97 -2.81 28.53 -7.31
CA THR A 97 -3.32 27.20 -7.68
C THR A 97 -4.75 27.29 -8.21
N ALA A 98 -5.31 26.17 -8.66
CA ALA A 98 -6.73 26.04 -8.99
C ALA A 98 -7.65 26.31 -7.79
N VAL A 99 -7.11 26.24 -6.56
CA VAL A 99 -7.84 26.56 -5.33
C VAL A 99 -7.60 28.03 -4.95
N PRO A 100 -8.65 28.88 -4.89
CA PRO A 100 -8.49 30.29 -4.55
C PRO A 100 -7.81 30.51 -3.19
N GLY A 101 -6.81 31.39 -3.16
CA GLY A 101 -6.05 31.72 -1.95
C GLY A 101 -5.01 30.68 -1.52
N VAL A 102 -4.90 29.55 -2.22
CA VAL A 102 -3.89 28.53 -1.96
C VAL A 102 -2.70 28.72 -2.91
N HIS A 103 -1.50 28.69 -2.32
CA HIS A 103 -0.24 28.83 -3.03
C HIS A 103 0.65 27.61 -2.85
N VAL A 104 1.34 27.20 -3.92
CA VAL A 104 2.44 26.23 -3.92
C VAL A 104 3.65 26.85 -4.63
N CYS A 105 4.79 26.19 -4.65
CA CYS A 105 5.99 26.68 -5.34
C CYS A 105 5.88 26.52 -6.87
N ASP A 106 6.54 27.40 -7.61
CA ASP A 106 6.77 27.32 -9.06
C ASP A 106 7.57 26.09 -9.52
N SER A 107 8.00 25.24 -8.57
CA SER A 107 8.57 23.92 -8.82
C SER A 107 7.53 22.88 -9.24
N VAL A 108 6.25 23.04 -8.90
CA VAL A 108 5.16 22.08 -9.19
C VAL A 108 3.96 22.75 -9.92
N PRO A 109 4.20 23.41 -11.07
CA PRO A 109 3.20 24.21 -11.76
C PRO A 109 2.03 23.41 -12.37
N LEU A 110 2.20 22.13 -12.68
CA LEU A 110 1.14 21.28 -13.19
C LEU A 110 0.26 20.75 -12.06
N THR A 111 0.85 20.34 -10.94
CA THR A 111 0.13 19.98 -9.71
C THR A 111 -0.77 21.14 -9.29
N ALA A 112 -0.24 22.38 -9.34
CA ALA A 112 -1.02 23.59 -9.03
C ALA A 112 -2.36 23.69 -9.80
N LYS A 113 -2.45 23.14 -11.02
CA LYS A 113 -3.65 23.17 -11.87
C LYS A 113 -4.70 22.13 -11.54
N VAL A 114 -4.33 21.08 -10.80
CA VAL A 114 -5.22 19.95 -10.45
C VAL A 114 -5.49 19.86 -8.95
N LEU A 115 -5.02 20.82 -8.15
CA LEU A 115 -5.21 20.82 -6.69
C LEU A 115 -6.67 20.98 -6.26
N ASP A 116 -7.53 21.51 -7.12
CA ASP A 116 -8.99 21.53 -6.93
C ASP A 116 -9.63 20.13 -6.97
N ARG A 117 -8.89 19.09 -7.37
CA ARG A 117 -9.30 17.66 -7.30
C ARG A 117 -8.81 16.94 -6.03
N GLY A 118 -8.12 17.65 -5.14
CA GLY A 118 -7.53 17.06 -3.94
C GLY A 118 -7.40 18.01 -2.76
N VAL A 119 -6.66 17.55 -1.76
CA VAL A 119 -6.31 18.27 -0.55
C VAL A 119 -4.80 18.26 -0.36
N ILE A 120 -4.25 19.37 0.13
CA ILE A 120 -2.89 19.40 0.69
C ILE A 120 -3.00 19.32 2.20
N VAL A 121 -2.31 18.39 2.84
CA VAL A 121 -2.13 18.36 4.30
C VAL A 121 -0.75 18.94 4.59
N ARG A 122 -0.65 19.99 5.42
CA ARG A 122 0.61 20.73 5.71
C ARG A 122 1.16 20.50 7.12
N SER A 123 0.60 19.55 7.85
CA SER A 123 0.82 19.37 9.29
C SER A 123 1.23 17.93 9.65
N VAL A 124 1.71 17.15 8.68
CA VAL A 124 2.11 15.76 8.94
C VAL A 124 3.38 15.72 9.77
N THR A 125 3.43 14.88 10.81
CA THR A 125 4.57 14.81 11.73
C THR A 125 4.75 13.43 12.34
N HIS A 126 5.99 13.03 12.65
CA HIS A 126 6.34 11.84 13.44
C HIS A 126 7.77 11.93 14.00
N PRO A 127 8.14 11.12 15.01
CA PRO A 127 9.44 11.28 15.71
C PRO A 127 10.64 10.63 14.99
N ARG A 128 10.49 10.21 13.73
CA ARG A 128 11.45 9.33 13.03
C ARG A 128 12.10 10.00 11.82
N PRO A 129 13.21 10.74 11.98
CA PRO A 129 13.84 11.47 10.88
C PRO A 129 14.77 10.62 10.02
N ASP A 130 14.79 9.28 10.13
CA ASP A 130 15.60 8.43 9.26
C ASP A 130 14.74 7.69 8.23
N HIS A 131 15.33 7.42 7.06
CA HIS A 131 14.62 6.82 5.92
C HIS A 131 13.95 5.48 6.23
N ALA A 132 14.55 4.68 7.11
CA ALA A 132 14.09 3.32 7.34
C ALA A 132 12.91 3.31 8.31
N SER A 133 13.03 3.97 9.47
CA SER A 133 11.96 4.00 10.46
C SER A 133 10.87 5.04 10.14
N GLY A 134 11.19 6.14 9.46
CA GLY A 134 10.22 7.09 8.91
C GLY A 134 9.37 6.47 7.81
N GLY A 135 10.01 5.79 6.85
CA GLY A 135 9.31 5.00 5.83
C GLY A 135 8.43 3.93 6.44
N TYR A 136 8.92 3.17 7.42
CA TYR A 136 8.13 2.18 8.15
C TYR A 136 6.83 2.77 8.73
N ALA A 137 6.92 3.95 9.36
CA ALA A 137 5.76 4.63 9.91
C ALA A 137 4.74 5.00 8.83
N MET A 138 5.19 5.51 7.69
CA MET A 138 4.31 5.86 6.56
C MET A 138 3.70 4.65 5.87
N PHE A 139 4.42 3.53 5.79
CA PHE A 139 3.95 2.31 5.16
C PHE A 139 2.93 1.54 5.99
N THR A 140 3.10 1.56 7.32
CA THR A 140 2.34 0.69 8.22
C THR A 140 1.36 1.46 9.10
N GLY A 141 1.58 2.76 9.33
CA GLY A 141 0.90 3.56 10.34
C GLY A 141 1.43 3.36 11.75
N TYR A 142 2.43 2.49 11.95
CA TYR A 142 2.99 2.15 13.26
C TYR A 142 4.40 2.69 13.41
N GLU A 143 4.74 3.14 14.61
CA GLU A 143 6.11 3.50 14.92
C GLU A 143 7.01 2.24 14.96
N TYR A 144 8.23 2.35 14.43
CA TYR A 144 9.20 1.27 14.53
C TYR A 144 9.78 1.22 15.96
N GLU A 145 9.65 0.07 16.62
CA GLU A 145 10.10 -0.11 18.00
C GLU A 145 11.63 -0.19 18.15
N GLY A 146 12.34 -0.56 17.09
CA GLY A 146 13.79 -0.70 17.10
C GLY A 146 14.56 0.59 16.76
N THR A 147 15.86 0.45 16.60
CA THR A 147 16.75 1.53 16.15
C THR A 147 16.68 1.74 14.63
N ALA A 148 17.06 2.93 14.16
CA ALA A 148 17.19 3.23 12.73
C ALA A 148 18.06 2.21 11.96
N GLY A 149 19.15 1.74 12.59
CA GLY A 149 20.02 0.71 12.01
C GLY A 149 19.29 -0.61 11.82
N GLN A 150 18.48 -1.03 12.79
CA GLN A 150 17.68 -2.25 12.71
C GLN A 150 16.57 -2.13 11.66
N ALA A 151 15.96 -0.95 11.49
CA ALA A 151 14.93 -0.70 10.48
C ALA A 151 15.45 -0.91 9.03
N ASN A 152 16.76 -0.92 8.80
CA ASN A 152 17.34 -1.26 7.49
C ASN A 152 17.28 -2.76 7.15
N PHE A 153 16.82 -3.60 8.09
CA PHE A 153 16.68 -5.04 7.91
C PHE A 153 15.27 -5.49 8.30
N MET A 154 14.50 -5.92 7.31
CA MET A 154 13.13 -6.39 7.51
C MET A 154 13.08 -7.59 8.45
N ALA A 155 12.03 -7.67 9.25
CA ALA A 155 11.71 -8.82 10.06
C ALA A 155 10.28 -9.30 9.77
N ARG A 156 10.03 -10.61 9.91
CA ARG A 156 8.65 -11.14 9.84
C ARG A 156 7.81 -10.79 11.07
N SER A 157 8.40 -10.12 12.05
CA SER A 157 7.69 -9.48 13.17
C SER A 157 7.19 -8.06 12.85
N ASP A 158 7.61 -7.47 11.72
CA ASP A 158 7.20 -6.13 11.31
C ASP A 158 5.66 -6.02 11.19
N HIS A 159 5.11 -4.83 11.41
CA HIS A 159 3.75 -4.53 10.96
C HIS A 159 3.67 -4.69 9.44
N PRO A 160 2.55 -5.22 8.91
CA PRO A 160 2.36 -5.32 7.47
C PRO A 160 2.26 -3.93 6.84
N HIS A 161 2.77 -3.79 5.63
CA HIS A 161 2.48 -2.66 4.76
C HIS A 161 0.95 -2.50 4.58
N VAL A 162 0.45 -1.27 4.43
CA VAL A 162 -0.98 -1.00 4.18
C VAL A 162 -1.54 -1.83 3.01
N GLY A 163 -0.78 -1.93 1.92
CA GLY A 163 -1.10 -2.79 0.78
C GLY A 163 -1.20 -4.29 1.11
N ALA A 164 -0.36 -4.80 2.01
CA ALA A 164 -0.42 -6.20 2.46
C ALA A 164 -1.64 -6.46 3.35
N ALA A 165 -1.97 -5.52 4.23
CA ALA A 165 -3.16 -5.58 5.05
C ALA A 165 -4.43 -5.56 4.18
N ILE A 166 -4.50 -4.66 3.19
CA ILE A 166 -5.60 -4.61 2.22
C ILE A 166 -5.67 -5.88 1.38
N ALA A 167 -4.53 -6.46 0.98
CA ALA A 167 -4.50 -7.74 0.27
C ALA A 167 -5.10 -8.90 1.09
N LYS A 168 -5.05 -8.84 2.43
CA LYS A 168 -5.72 -9.81 3.30
C LYS A 168 -7.20 -9.50 3.50
N MET A 169 -7.53 -8.24 3.75
CA MET A 169 -8.90 -7.82 4.12
C MET A 169 -9.83 -7.72 2.91
N ALA A 170 -9.34 -7.19 1.79
CA ALA A 170 -10.11 -6.90 0.59
C ALA A 170 -9.22 -6.98 -0.68
N PRO A 171 -8.78 -8.18 -1.11
CA PRO A 171 -7.81 -8.39 -2.19
C PRO A 171 -8.22 -7.92 -3.59
N GLY A 172 -9.47 -7.48 -3.79
CA GLY A 172 -10.03 -7.21 -5.11
C GLY A 172 -10.43 -8.48 -5.86
N SER A 173 -11.23 -8.32 -6.91
CA SER A 173 -11.82 -9.44 -7.67
C SER A 173 -11.13 -9.71 -9.01
N GLY A 174 -10.19 -8.87 -9.44
CA GLY A 174 -9.57 -9.00 -10.76
C GLY A 174 -8.40 -9.99 -10.80
N PRO A 175 -7.90 -10.30 -12.01
CA PRO A 175 -6.86 -11.31 -12.21
C PRO A 175 -5.48 -10.89 -11.71
N MET A 176 -5.17 -9.58 -11.64
CA MET A 176 -3.89 -9.09 -11.14
C MET A 176 -3.69 -9.38 -9.64
N VAL A 177 -2.44 -9.37 -9.17
CA VAL A 177 -2.15 -9.45 -7.72
C VAL A 177 -2.83 -8.30 -6.96
N PRO A 178 -3.22 -8.50 -5.69
CA PRO A 178 -3.93 -7.47 -4.93
C PRO A 178 -3.12 -6.17 -4.75
N TRP A 179 -1.80 -6.27 -4.68
CA TRP A 179 -0.95 -5.09 -4.55
C TRP A 179 0.47 -5.28 -5.09
N ALA A 180 1.10 -4.18 -5.44
CA ALA A 180 2.46 -4.16 -5.98
C ALA A 180 3.23 -2.90 -5.55
N ILE A 181 4.56 -3.01 -5.55
CA ILE A 181 5.47 -1.86 -5.46
C ILE A 181 6.20 -1.75 -6.80
N ILE A 182 6.04 -0.61 -7.48
CA ILE A 182 6.53 -0.37 -8.84
C ILE A 182 7.62 0.72 -8.81
N PRO A 183 8.76 0.51 -9.49
CA PRO A 183 9.15 -0.75 -10.17
C PRO A 183 9.58 -1.83 -9.16
N ARG A 184 10.05 -1.41 -7.97
CA ARG A 184 10.50 -2.29 -6.90
C ARG A 184 10.53 -1.52 -5.57
N ARG A 185 10.77 -2.25 -4.48
CA ARG A 185 10.98 -1.68 -3.13
C ARG A 185 12.09 -0.62 -3.09
N LEU A 186 12.06 0.21 -2.06
CA LEU A 186 13.15 1.07 -1.66
C LEU A 186 14.28 0.24 -1.03
N ASP A 187 15.49 0.37 -1.57
CA ASP A 187 16.67 -0.27 -1.02
C ASP A 187 17.37 0.62 0.03
N ALA A 188 17.94 -0.01 1.06
CA ALA A 188 19.03 0.57 1.82
C ALA A 188 20.32 -0.03 1.29
N GLY A 189 21.41 0.74 1.15
CA GLY A 189 22.65 0.27 0.52
C GLY A 189 23.18 -1.09 1.01
N SER A 190 22.81 -1.53 2.22
CA SER A 190 23.20 -2.82 2.81
C SER A 190 22.05 -3.77 3.19
N GLY A 191 20.76 -3.41 2.97
CA GLY A 191 19.64 -4.18 3.52
C GLY A 191 18.26 -3.94 2.91
N ARG A 192 17.28 -4.71 3.40
CA ARG A 192 15.85 -4.65 3.04
C ARG A 192 15.11 -3.81 4.08
N ARG A 193 14.73 -2.56 3.80
CA ARG A 193 14.10 -1.68 4.82
C ARG A 193 12.74 -2.19 5.30
N ALA A 194 12.56 -2.29 6.60
CA ALA A 194 11.34 -2.74 7.27
C ALA A 194 10.06 -2.07 6.73
N GLY A 195 8.93 -2.75 6.88
CA GLY A 195 7.60 -2.18 6.58
C GLY A 195 7.15 -2.24 5.12
N GLN A 196 8.00 -2.65 4.18
CA GLN A 196 7.66 -2.76 2.74
C GLN A 196 7.06 -4.12 2.32
N TRP A 197 6.72 -4.99 3.28
CA TRP A 197 6.33 -6.39 3.04
C TRP A 197 5.06 -6.78 3.80
N GLY A 198 4.66 -8.05 3.67
CA GLY A 198 3.59 -8.63 4.47
C GLY A 198 3.89 -8.72 5.97
N GLY A 199 5.13 -8.51 6.41
CA GLY A 199 5.51 -8.51 7.82
C GLY A 199 4.99 -9.75 8.55
N ARG A 200 4.25 -9.53 9.65
CA ARG A 200 3.54 -10.52 10.46
C ARG A 200 2.46 -11.33 9.73
N LEU A 201 1.94 -10.86 8.60
CA LEU A 201 1.06 -11.65 7.71
C LEU A 201 1.84 -12.66 6.86
N GLY A 202 3.15 -12.42 6.76
CA GLY A 202 4.17 -13.18 6.05
C GLY A 202 4.03 -13.21 4.53
N SER A 203 4.83 -14.09 3.92
CA SER A 203 5.22 -13.95 2.51
C SER A 203 4.09 -14.06 1.50
N LYS A 204 2.98 -14.71 1.86
CA LYS A 204 1.77 -14.79 1.03
C LYS A 204 1.23 -13.40 0.65
N TYR A 205 1.44 -12.40 1.52
CA TYR A 205 0.96 -11.04 1.33
C TYR A 205 2.10 -10.07 0.97
N ASP A 206 3.28 -10.56 0.59
CA ASP A 206 4.35 -9.71 0.05
C ASP A 206 3.93 -9.09 -1.30
N PRO A 207 4.48 -7.91 -1.65
CA PRO A 207 4.10 -7.25 -2.89
C PRO A 207 4.67 -7.95 -4.10
N LEU A 208 3.96 -7.87 -5.23
CA LEU A 208 4.64 -7.99 -6.52
C LEU A 208 5.61 -6.83 -6.70
N GLN A 209 6.82 -7.14 -7.12
CA GLN A 209 7.81 -6.16 -7.56
C GLN A 209 8.14 -6.47 -9.02
N PRO A 210 7.60 -5.69 -9.97
CA PRO A 210 7.85 -5.89 -11.41
C PRO A 210 9.33 -5.95 -11.77
N GLY A 211 10.17 -5.20 -11.08
CA GLY A 211 11.55 -4.97 -11.48
C GLY A 211 11.63 -4.17 -12.79
N GLY A 212 12.76 -4.26 -13.47
CA GLY A 212 13.03 -3.62 -14.76
C GLY A 212 12.82 -2.09 -14.79
N ASP A 213 12.87 -1.53 -16.00
CA ASP A 213 12.49 -0.15 -16.29
C ASP A 213 11.26 -0.13 -17.22
N PRO A 214 10.06 0.22 -16.71
CA PRO A 214 8.85 0.37 -17.53
C PRO A 214 8.97 1.41 -18.67
N ASN A 215 10.01 2.25 -18.67
CA ASN A 215 10.27 3.16 -19.77
C ASN A 215 10.79 2.44 -21.02
N ASP A 216 11.43 1.28 -20.86
CA ASP A 216 11.92 0.49 -21.98
C ASP A 216 10.75 -0.06 -22.81
N ASP A 217 10.82 0.08 -24.14
CA ASP A 217 9.79 -0.46 -25.04
C ASP A 217 9.75 -1.99 -25.06
N GLY A 218 10.85 -2.63 -24.61
CA GLY A 218 10.95 -4.07 -24.42
C GLY A 218 10.65 -4.54 -23.01
N PHE A 219 10.09 -3.67 -22.14
CA PHE A 219 9.84 -3.96 -20.73
C PHE A 219 9.10 -5.28 -20.51
N LYS A 220 9.60 -6.06 -19.53
CA LYS A 220 9.01 -7.31 -19.05
C LYS A 220 9.24 -7.39 -17.54
N LEU A 221 8.40 -8.16 -16.85
CA LEU A 221 8.59 -8.42 -15.43
C LEU A 221 9.84 -9.31 -15.20
N ASP A 222 10.73 -8.92 -14.29
CA ASP A 222 11.99 -9.64 -14.01
C ASP A 222 11.76 -11.05 -13.44
N HIS A 223 10.67 -11.23 -12.69
CA HIS A 223 10.43 -12.44 -11.89
C HIS A 223 9.13 -13.18 -12.24
N LEU A 224 8.33 -12.61 -13.14
CA LEU A 224 7.20 -13.27 -13.77
C LEU A 224 7.55 -13.39 -15.25
N PRO A 225 8.05 -14.54 -15.73
CA PRO A 225 8.06 -14.80 -17.14
C PRO A 225 6.59 -14.97 -17.56
N LEU A 226 5.90 -13.85 -17.78
CA LEU A 226 4.74 -13.80 -18.66
C LEU A 226 5.31 -14.24 -19.99
N VAL A 227 5.24 -15.54 -20.27
CA VAL A 227 5.77 -16.11 -21.50
C VAL A 227 4.88 -15.58 -22.61
N ALA A 228 5.23 -14.41 -23.13
CA ALA A 228 4.44 -13.63 -24.06
C ALA A 228 4.17 -14.37 -25.39
N ASN A 229 4.70 -15.58 -25.59
CA ASN A 229 4.57 -16.32 -26.84
C ASN A 229 4.05 -17.76 -26.66
N ARG A 230 3.27 -18.07 -25.62
CA ARG A 230 2.57 -19.36 -25.56
C ARG A 230 1.06 -19.17 -25.56
N ASP A 231 0.43 -19.99 -26.40
CA ASP A 231 -1.02 -20.05 -26.54
C ASP A 231 -1.69 -20.32 -25.18
N PRO A 232 -2.73 -19.56 -24.77
CA PRO A 232 -3.48 -19.77 -23.52
C PRO A 232 -3.96 -21.22 -23.32
N ARG A 233 -4.17 -21.98 -24.41
CA ARG A 233 -4.53 -23.40 -24.38
C ARG A 233 -3.46 -24.27 -23.73
N VAL A 234 -2.18 -23.90 -23.84
CA VAL A 234 -1.06 -24.63 -23.23
C VAL A 234 -1.09 -24.51 -21.70
N PHE A 235 -1.36 -23.32 -21.18
CA PHE A 235 -1.52 -23.09 -19.75
C PHE A 235 -2.75 -23.80 -19.20
N THR A 236 -3.89 -23.69 -19.90
CA THR A 236 -5.13 -24.39 -19.53
C THR A 236 -4.93 -25.91 -19.48
N ARG A 237 -4.18 -26.49 -20.44
CA ARG A 237 -3.87 -27.93 -20.47
C ARG A 237 -2.97 -28.35 -19.32
N ARG A 238 -1.96 -27.53 -19.00
CA ARG A 238 -1.07 -27.78 -17.85
C ARG A 238 -1.81 -27.65 -16.52
N ARG A 239 -2.71 -26.67 -16.38
CA ARG A 239 -3.59 -26.54 -15.21
C ARG A 239 -4.44 -27.79 -15.05
N LYS A 240 -5.13 -28.25 -16.11
CA LYS A 240 -5.90 -29.50 -16.06
C LYS A 240 -5.07 -30.72 -15.63
N LEU A 241 -3.80 -30.79 -16.01
CA LEU A 241 -2.91 -31.86 -15.59
C LEU A 241 -2.52 -31.74 -14.10
N ILE A 242 -2.26 -30.53 -13.62
CA ILE A 242 -2.01 -30.27 -12.19
C ILE A 242 -3.26 -30.59 -11.38
N ASP A 243 -4.44 -30.16 -11.82
CA ASP A 243 -5.73 -30.46 -11.18
C ASP A 243 -5.96 -31.97 -11.11
N GLN A 244 -5.62 -32.71 -12.17
CA GLN A 244 -5.69 -34.18 -12.20
C GLN A 244 -4.73 -34.81 -11.19
N ILE A 245 -3.49 -34.32 -11.09
CA ILE A 245 -2.52 -34.83 -10.11
C ILE A 245 -2.98 -34.51 -8.68
N ASN A 246 -3.41 -33.27 -8.41
CA ASN A 246 -3.87 -32.84 -7.08
C ASN A 246 -5.11 -33.62 -6.65
N SER A 247 -6.04 -33.90 -7.56
CA SER A 247 -7.23 -34.72 -7.29
C SER A 247 -6.93 -36.16 -6.86
N GLN A 248 -5.71 -36.66 -7.12
CA GLN A 248 -5.26 -37.98 -6.68
C GLN A 248 -4.59 -37.96 -5.30
N VAL A 249 -4.39 -36.78 -4.71
CA VAL A 249 -3.67 -36.58 -3.44
C VAL A 249 -4.57 -35.88 -2.41
N GLU A 250 -5.84 -36.30 -2.36
CA GLU A 250 -6.93 -35.77 -1.51
C GLU A 250 -6.60 -35.73 0.00
N TYR A 251 -5.61 -36.53 0.44
CA TYR A 251 -5.14 -36.58 1.82
C TYR A 251 -4.24 -35.40 2.22
N LEU A 252 -3.59 -34.71 1.26
CA LEU A 252 -2.73 -33.55 1.55
C LEU A 252 -3.49 -32.21 1.58
N ASP A 253 -4.69 -32.13 0.97
CA ASP A 253 -5.49 -30.90 0.84
C ASP A 253 -6.19 -30.42 2.13
N LYS A 254 -6.00 -31.14 3.25
CA LYS A 254 -6.66 -30.83 4.53
C LYS A 254 -5.82 -29.99 5.49
N THR A 255 -4.57 -29.69 5.16
CA THR A 255 -3.74 -28.78 5.97
C THR A 255 -3.91 -27.35 5.49
N SER A 256 -3.87 -26.39 6.41
CA SER A 256 -3.89 -24.95 6.12
C SER A 256 -2.77 -24.55 5.14
N ASP A 257 -1.60 -25.18 5.25
CA ASP A 257 -0.46 -24.95 4.37
C ASP A 257 -0.72 -25.41 2.94
N ALA A 258 -1.33 -26.58 2.74
CA ALA A 258 -1.68 -27.09 1.41
C ALA A 258 -2.73 -26.20 0.73
N GLN A 259 -3.74 -25.75 1.47
CA GLN A 259 -4.76 -24.82 0.96
C GLN A 259 -4.17 -23.45 0.61
N ALA A 260 -3.22 -22.94 1.40
CA ALA A 260 -2.52 -21.70 1.10
C ALA A 260 -1.64 -21.81 -0.15
N LEU A 261 -0.94 -22.94 -0.33
CA LEU A 261 -0.18 -23.27 -1.53
C LEU A 261 -1.07 -23.36 -2.77
N ALA A 262 -2.20 -24.07 -2.68
CA ALA A 262 -3.16 -24.20 -3.78
C ALA A 262 -3.76 -22.85 -4.19
N ALA A 263 -4.16 -22.02 -3.22
CA ALA A 263 -4.69 -20.67 -3.50
C ALA A 263 -3.64 -19.77 -4.17
N GLY A 264 -2.38 -19.84 -3.71
CA GLY A 264 -1.27 -19.11 -4.33
C GLY A 264 -0.98 -19.59 -5.76
N GLN A 265 -1.00 -20.90 -6.00
CA GLN A 265 -0.84 -21.49 -7.33
C GLN A 265 -1.97 -21.09 -8.29
N GLN A 266 -3.22 -21.13 -7.84
CA GLN A 266 -4.37 -20.72 -8.65
C GLN A 266 -4.24 -19.25 -9.07
N LYS A 267 -3.92 -18.36 -8.12
CA LYS A 267 -3.73 -16.94 -8.43
C LYS A 267 -2.58 -16.71 -9.40
N ALA A 268 -1.46 -17.42 -9.25
CA ALA A 268 -0.34 -17.33 -10.19
C ALA A 268 -0.75 -17.77 -11.61
N ILE A 269 -1.57 -18.83 -11.73
CA ILE A 269 -2.10 -19.27 -13.03
C ILE A 269 -3.05 -18.21 -13.61
N ASP A 270 -3.93 -17.62 -12.81
CA ASP A 270 -4.83 -16.56 -13.27
C ASP A 270 -4.04 -15.36 -13.79
N VAL A 271 -2.98 -14.94 -13.08
CA VAL A 271 -2.07 -13.88 -13.52
C VAL A 271 -1.39 -14.24 -14.84
N LEU A 272 -0.78 -15.43 -14.93
CA LEU A 272 -0.01 -15.85 -16.11
C LEU A 272 -0.87 -16.13 -17.36
N SER A 273 -2.13 -16.51 -17.17
CA SER A 273 -3.04 -16.85 -18.26
C SER A 273 -4.01 -15.73 -18.64
N SER A 274 -4.03 -14.62 -17.90
CA SER A 274 -4.94 -13.51 -18.13
C SER A 274 -4.45 -12.55 -19.21
N ASP A 275 -5.27 -12.36 -20.24
CA ASP A 275 -5.06 -11.31 -21.25
C ASP A 275 -5.11 -9.90 -20.63
N ALA A 276 -5.87 -9.70 -19.55
CA ALA A 276 -5.91 -8.42 -18.84
C ALA A 276 -4.57 -8.11 -18.18
N VAL A 277 -3.94 -9.09 -17.52
CA VAL A 277 -2.60 -8.93 -16.93
C VAL A 277 -1.54 -8.71 -18.00
N ARG A 278 -1.60 -9.47 -19.09
CA ARG A 278 -0.66 -9.31 -20.20
C ARG A 278 -0.72 -7.89 -20.79
N ARG A 279 -1.93 -7.39 -21.07
CA ARG A 279 -2.12 -6.02 -21.55
C ARG A 279 -1.64 -4.99 -20.52
N ALA A 280 -1.92 -5.20 -19.24
CA ALA A 280 -1.51 -4.26 -18.19
C ALA A 280 0.01 -4.07 -18.12
N VAL A 281 0.78 -5.14 -18.34
CA VAL A 281 2.26 -5.11 -18.32
C VAL A 281 2.86 -4.57 -19.62
N ASP A 282 2.19 -4.80 -20.76
CA ASP A 282 2.67 -4.41 -22.09
C ASP A 282 2.43 -2.92 -22.37
N LEU A 283 3.32 -2.06 -21.88
CA LEU A 283 3.30 -0.62 -22.18
C LEU A 283 3.63 -0.29 -23.64
N SER A 284 4.27 -1.20 -24.38
CA SER A 284 4.58 -0.97 -25.80
C SER A 284 3.33 -0.88 -26.67
N SER A 285 2.21 -1.44 -26.18
CA SER A 285 0.90 -1.40 -26.83
C SER A 285 0.10 -0.11 -26.60
N GLU A 286 0.57 0.79 -25.72
CA GLU A 286 -0.11 2.04 -25.42
C GLU A 286 0.11 3.11 -26.49
N ASP A 287 -0.83 4.05 -26.58
CA ASP A 287 -0.65 5.25 -27.40
C ASP A 287 0.67 5.95 -26.98
N PRO A 288 1.62 6.16 -27.91
CA PRO A 288 2.85 6.89 -27.61
C PRO A 288 2.57 8.24 -26.93
N LYS A 289 1.50 8.95 -27.29
CA LYS A 289 1.13 10.23 -26.67
C LYS A 289 0.80 10.08 -25.19
N LEU A 290 0.16 8.99 -24.78
CA LEU A 290 -0.14 8.73 -23.37
C LEU A 290 1.15 8.46 -22.59
N ARG A 291 2.08 7.69 -23.18
CA ARG A 291 3.40 7.47 -22.56
C ARG A 291 4.18 8.78 -22.43
N GLU A 292 4.17 9.63 -23.45
CA GLU A 292 4.78 10.97 -23.39
C GLU A 292 4.09 11.85 -22.33
N ALA A 293 2.77 11.79 -22.20
CA ALA A 293 2.03 12.59 -21.22
C ALA A 293 2.46 12.28 -19.78
N TYR A 294 2.59 11.00 -19.43
CA TYR A 294 3.15 10.58 -18.12
C TYR A 294 4.65 10.86 -17.97
N GLY A 295 5.35 11.11 -19.08
CA GLY A 295 6.79 11.34 -19.14
C GLY A 295 7.58 10.06 -19.42
N ARG A 296 8.51 10.14 -20.38
CA ARG A 296 9.41 9.03 -20.77
C ARG A 296 10.62 8.90 -19.84
N ASN A 297 10.31 8.61 -18.58
CA ASN A 297 11.27 8.33 -17.53
C ASN A 297 10.74 7.21 -16.63
N LEU A 298 11.64 6.63 -15.83
CA LEU A 298 11.31 5.50 -14.96
C LEU A 298 10.10 5.77 -14.04
N PHE A 299 9.99 6.97 -13.45
CA PHE A 299 8.90 7.29 -12.53
C PHE A 299 7.57 7.41 -13.28
N GLY A 300 7.51 8.24 -14.32
CA GLY A 300 6.29 8.45 -15.11
C GLY A 300 5.71 7.15 -15.67
N GLN A 301 6.57 6.28 -16.19
CA GLN A 301 6.15 4.99 -16.73
C GLN A 301 5.80 3.97 -15.64
N SER A 302 6.40 4.09 -14.44
CA SER A 302 5.98 3.31 -13.27
C SER A 302 4.58 3.71 -12.79
N VAL A 303 4.23 4.99 -12.88
CA VAL A 303 2.88 5.50 -12.54
C VAL A 303 1.86 5.02 -13.58
N LEU A 304 2.18 5.08 -14.88
CA LEU A 304 1.33 4.52 -15.93
C LEU A 304 1.12 3.00 -15.76
N LEU A 305 2.19 2.24 -15.50
CA LEU A 305 2.11 0.80 -15.23
C LEU A 305 1.21 0.53 -14.01
N GLY A 306 1.35 1.34 -12.95
CA GLY A 306 0.53 1.25 -11.75
C GLY A 306 -0.95 1.45 -12.02
N ARG A 307 -1.31 2.49 -12.79
CA ARG A 307 -2.69 2.73 -13.23
C ARG A 307 -3.25 1.51 -13.96
N ARG A 308 -2.48 0.89 -14.86
CA ARG A 308 -2.91 -0.32 -15.58
C ARG A 308 -3.07 -1.54 -14.68
N PHE A 309 -2.24 -1.68 -13.65
CA PHE A 309 -2.39 -2.75 -12.67
C PHE A 309 -3.70 -2.61 -11.88
N LEU A 310 -4.09 -1.38 -11.53
CA LEU A 310 -5.41 -1.11 -10.93
C LEU A 310 -6.56 -1.53 -11.86
N GLN A 311 -6.48 -1.20 -13.15
CA GLN A 311 -7.47 -1.63 -14.14
C GLN A 311 -7.52 -3.16 -14.31
N ALA A 312 -6.40 -3.85 -14.14
CA ALA A 312 -6.33 -5.31 -14.13
C ALA A 312 -6.72 -5.94 -12.78
N GLY A 313 -7.12 -5.14 -11.79
CA GLY A 313 -7.74 -5.57 -10.54
C GLY A 313 -6.86 -5.54 -9.29
N SER A 314 -5.67 -4.93 -9.35
CA SER A 314 -4.95 -4.58 -8.12
C SER A 314 -5.74 -3.56 -7.31
N ARG A 315 -5.67 -3.64 -5.99
CA ARG A 315 -6.34 -2.73 -5.06
C ARG A 315 -5.42 -1.60 -4.59
N VAL A 316 -4.13 -1.89 -4.44
CA VAL A 316 -3.14 -0.93 -3.96
C VAL A 316 -1.89 -1.00 -4.83
N ILE A 317 -1.43 0.14 -5.31
CA ILE A 317 -0.15 0.25 -5.98
C ILE A 317 0.69 1.30 -5.26
N GLN A 318 1.96 0.99 -4.99
CA GLN A 318 2.92 2.00 -4.58
C GLN A 318 3.94 2.23 -5.70
N CYS A 319 3.93 3.41 -6.30
CA CYS A 319 4.96 3.86 -7.23
C CYS A 319 6.05 4.57 -6.42
N SER A 320 7.21 3.94 -6.30
CA SER A 320 8.30 4.43 -5.44
C SER A 320 9.36 5.13 -6.28
N TRP A 321 9.71 6.36 -5.91
CA TRP A 321 10.90 7.02 -6.44
C TRP A 321 12.14 6.33 -5.87
N LEU A 322 12.93 5.70 -6.73
CA LEU A 322 14.10 4.96 -6.30
C LEU A 322 15.29 5.88 -6.05
N ARG A 323 16.16 5.51 -5.10
CA ARG A 323 17.43 6.19 -4.81
C ARG A 323 18.35 6.34 -6.04
N THR A 324 18.20 5.49 -7.05
CA THR A 324 18.95 5.53 -8.31
C THR A 324 18.44 6.57 -9.29
N GLN A 325 17.32 7.23 -8.99
CA GLN A 325 16.73 8.28 -9.81
C GLN A 325 17.15 9.63 -9.25
N GLY A 326 17.87 10.39 -10.07
CA GLY A 326 18.29 11.75 -9.78
C GLY A 326 19.76 11.98 -10.17
N GLU A 327 20.06 13.16 -10.70
CA GLU A 327 21.40 13.55 -11.18
C GLU A 327 22.26 14.12 -10.05
N GLU A 328 21.65 14.95 -9.22
CA GLU A 328 22.33 15.77 -8.21
C GLU A 328 22.07 15.24 -6.79
N GLY A 329 21.55 14.02 -6.63
CA GLY A 329 21.14 13.49 -5.33
C GLY A 329 20.75 12.02 -5.36
N TYR A 330 20.33 11.52 -4.20
CA TYR A 330 19.81 10.17 -4.03
C TYR A 330 18.28 10.21 -3.97
N ALA A 331 17.61 10.40 -5.11
CA ALA A 331 16.19 10.75 -5.16
C ALA A 331 15.90 12.09 -4.49
N TRP A 332 14.85 12.15 -3.67
CA TRP A 332 14.49 13.33 -2.88
C TRP A 332 15.41 13.51 -1.65
N ASP A 333 16.48 12.71 -1.53
CA ASP A 333 17.48 12.81 -0.47
C ASP A 333 18.51 13.92 -0.69
N SER A 334 18.03 15.16 -0.75
CA SER A 334 18.75 16.35 -1.22
C SER A 334 19.60 17.04 -0.13
N HIS A 335 20.56 16.32 0.45
CA HIS A 335 21.52 16.89 1.41
C HIS A 335 22.48 17.93 0.82
N TRP A 336 22.53 18.05 -0.51
CA TRP A 336 23.26 19.08 -1.24
C TRP A 336 22.46 19.52 -2.47
N ASN A 337 22.75 20.73 -2.98
CA ASN A 337 22.16 21.27 -4.20
C ASN A 337 20.62 21.18 -4.32
N ASN A 338 19.88 21.17 -3.20
CA ASN A 338 18.44 20.86 -3.15
C ASN A 338 17.61 21.63 -4.18
N LEU A 339 17.76 22.95 -4.22
CA LEU A 339 16.96 23.80 -5.12
C LEU A 339 17.25 23.50 -6.61
N LYS A 340 18.50 23.13 -6.94
CA LYS A 340 18.90 22.74 -8.30
C LYS A 340 18.32 21.37 -8.65
N SER A 341 18.43 20.39 -7.76
CA SER A 341 17.90 19.03 -7.96
C SER A 341 16.38 19.05 -8.12
N LEU A 342 15.68 19.79 -7.26
CA LEU A 342 14.23 19.95 -7.37
C LEU A 342 13.82 20.59 -8.70
N ARG A 343 14.50 21.66 -9.12
CA ARG A 343 14.13 22.41 -10.34
C ARG A 343 14.37 21.63 -11.62
N ASN A 344 15.49 20.92 -11.71
CA ASN A 344 15.96 20.38 -12.98
C ASN A 344 15.64 18.90 -13.18
N ASP A 345 15.44 18.15 -12.09
CA ASP A 345 15.54 16.69 -12.12
C ASP A 345 14.40 16.00 -11.37
N LEU A 346 14.01 16.49 -10.19
CA LEU A 346 13.00 15.81 -9.36
C LEU A 346 11.58 16.30 -9.62
N CYS A 347 11.32 17.61 -9.51
CA CYS A 347 9.97 18.12 -9.64
C CYS A 347 9.41 18.00 -11.07
N PRO A 348 10.14 18.30 -12.17
CA PRO A 348 9.54 18.23 -13.51
C PRO A 348 8.96 16.85 -13.88
N PRO A 349 9.70 15.72 -13.76
CA PRO A 349 9.12 14.41 -14.08
C PRO A 349 8.05 13.96 -13.07
N PHE A 350 8.16 14.36 -11.80
CA PHE A 350 7.12 14.10 -10.80
C PHE A 350 5.80 14.82 -11.12
N ASP A 351 5.90 16.14 -11.34
CA ASP A 351 4.80 17.06 -11.58
C ASP A 351 4.06 16.69 -12.87
N GLN A 352 4.80 16.28 -13.90
CA GLN A 352 4.25 15.73 -15.14
C GLN A 352 3.47 14.42 -14.90
N ALA A 353 4.05 13.46 -14.19
CA ALA A 353 3.42 12.16 -13.96
C ALA A 353 2.16 12.26 -13.08
N LEU A 354 2.20 13.08 -12.02
CA LEU A 354 1.03 13.33 -11.18
C LEU A 354 -0.08 14.01 -11.96
N TYR A 355 0.25 15.06 -12.72
CA TYR A 355 -0.73 15.76 -13.57
C TYR A 355 -1.38 14.82 -14.59
N ALA A 356 -0.58 14.00 -15.27
CA ALA A 356 -1.09 13.02 -16.23
C ALA A 356 -2.00 11.99 -15.56
N LEU A 357 -1.60 11.45 -14.39
CA LEU A 357 -2.42 10.50 -13.65
C LEU A 357 -3.78 11.06 -13.24
N ILE A 358 -3.81 12.28 -12.67
CA ILE A 358 -5.07 12.88 -12.22
C ILE A 358 -6.01 13.15 -13.41
N ASN A 359 -5.49 13.70 -14.51
CA ASN A 359 -6.32 13.95 -15.70
C ASN A 359 -6.77 12.65 -16.39
N ASP A 360 -5.90 11.64 -16.51
CA ASP A 360 -6.27 10.33 -17.09
C ASP A 360 -7.39 9.68 -16.27
N LEU A 361 -7.27 9.64 -14.93
CA LEU A 361 -8.32 9.12 -14.06
C LEU A 361 -9.62 9.95 -14.14
N GLU A 362 -9.54 11.29 -14.29
CA GLU A 362 -10.71 12.15 -14.47
C GLU A 362 -11.40 11.87 -15.83
N GLU A 363 -10.63 11.79 -16.91
CA GLU A 363 -11.11 11.51 -18.27
C GLU A 363 -11.74 10.12 -18.42
N THR A 364 -11.23 9.12 -17.70
CA THR A 364 -11.81 7.77 -17.69
C THR A 364 -12.91 7.57 -16.65
N GLY A 365 -13.21 8.59 -15.83
CA GLY A 365 -14.19 8.51 -14.73
C GLY A 365 -13.74 7.60 -13.58
N GLU A 366 -12.46 7.27 -13.49
CA GLU A 366 -11.86 6.42 -12.45
C GLU A 366 -11.42 7.21 -11.20
N LEU A 367 -11.33 8.55 -11.27
CA LEU A 367 -10.89 9.41 -10.16
C LEU A 367 -11.85 9.34 -8.96
N ASP A 368 -13.15 9.23 -9.19
CA ASP A 368 -14.16 9.09 -8.12
C ASP A 368 -14.03 7.76 -7.35
N GLU A 369 -13.33 6.79 -7.91
CA GLU A 369 -13.17 5.45 -7.34
C GLU A 369 -11.69 5.10 -7.03
N THR A 370 -10.76 6.02 -7.28
CA THR A 370 -9.32 5.81 -7.07
C THR A 370 -8.76 6.88 -6.15
N LEU A 371 -8.28 6.46 -4.98
CA LEU A 371 -7.55 7.32 -4.06
C LEU A 371 -6.11 7.46 -4.54
N VAL A 372 -5.66 8.68 -4.82
CA VAL A 372 -4.25 8.98 -5.11
C VAL A 372 -3.63 9.63 -3.88
N VAL A 373 -2.53 9.07 -3.36
CA VAL A 373 -1.81 9.59 -2.19
C VAL A 373 -0.39 9.94 -2.59
N VAL A 374 0.02 11.19 -2.41
CA VAL A 374 1.39 11.66 -2.65
C VAL A 374 2.05 11.88 -1.30
N THR A 375 3.12 11.16 -1.01
CA THR A 375 3.83 11.29 0.28
C THR A 375 5.30 10.90 0.17
N GLY A 376 6.09 11.17 1.21
CA GLY A 376 7.42 10.60 1.43
C GLY A 376 7.56 10.09 2.87
N GLU A 377 8.78 9.75 3.29
CA GLU A 377 9.09 9.32 4.66
C GLU A 377 8.97 10.46 5.68
N PHE A 378 9.23 11.70 5.27
CA PHE A 378 9.29 12.92 6.09
C PHE A 378 9.45 14.14 5.16
N GLY A 379 9.74 15.32 5.72
CA GLY A 379 10.12 16.53 4.99
C GLY A 379 11.59 16.89 5.16
N ARG A 380 11.91 18.17 4.94
CA ARG A 380 13.30 18.67 4.94
C ARG A 380 13.50 19.85 5.89
N THR A 381 14.72 19.99 6.39
CA THR A 381 15.04 21.06 7.36
C THR A 381 14.67 22.43 6.82
N PRO A 382 14.11 23.32 7.65
CA PRO A 382 13.82 24.68 7.22
C PRO A 382 15.02 25.47 6.77
N ARG A 383 16.16 25.28 7.42
CA ARG A 383 17.39 25.97 7.08
C ARG A 383 18.12 25.21 5.98
N ILE A 384 18.55 25.94 4.95
CA ILE A 384 19.47 25.44 3.93
C ILE A 384 20.85 25.23 4.58
N ASN A 385 21.43 24.05 4.37
CA ASN A 385 22.72 23.69 4.95
C ASN A 385 23.89 24.28 4.13
N LYS A 386 25.13 24.09 4.62
CA LYS A 386 26.35 24.62 3.99
C LYS A 386 26.60 24.11 2.56
N ASP A 387 26.00 22.98 2.19
CA ASP A 387 26.18 22.30 0.90
C ASP A 387 25.01 22.63 -0.06
N ALA A 388 24.27 23.71 0.23
CA ALA A 388 23.07 24.15 -0.51
C ALA A 388 21.96 23.08 -0.55
N GLY A 389 21.94 22.16 0.42
CA GLY A 389 20.92 21.14 0.59
C GLY A 389 20.02 21.38 1.81
N ARG A 390 19.21 20.38 2.12
CA ARG A 390 18.41 20.32 3.35
C ARG A 390 18.49 18.92 3.96
N ASP A 391 18.55 18.84 5.28
CA ASP A 391 18.69 17.59 6.01
C ASP A 391 17.32 16.99 6.35
N HIS A 392 17.30 15.78 6.94
CA HIS A 392 16.06 15.08 7.28
C HIS A 392 15.25 15.82 8.33
N TRP A 393 13.93 15.87 8.13
CA TRP A 393 13.04 16.61 9.04
C TRP A 393 11.64 16.00 9.10
N SER A 394 11.40 15.17 10.12
CA SER A 394 10.09 14.54 10.35
C SER A 394 9.13 15.38 11.21
N ASN A 395 9.58 16.55 11.68
CA ASN A 395 8.78 17.39 12.58
C ASN A 395 7.58 18.02 11.87
N VAL A 396 7.69 18.35 10.59
CA VAL A 396 6.55 18.74 9.75
C VAL A 396 6.85 18.50 8.28
N PHE A 397 5.86 18.02 7.54
CA PHE A 397 5.91 17.89 6.09
C PHE A 397 4.52 17.87 5.49
N SER A 398 4.49 17.91 4.15
CA SER A 398 3.25 17.98 3.38
C SER A 398 3.01 16.71 2.59
N LEU A 399 1.73 16.36 2.46
CA LEU A 399 1.25 15.32 1.54
C LEU A 399 0.05 15.84 0.74
N CYS A 400 -0.29 15.14 -0.34
CA CYS A 400 -1.50 15.42 -1.11
C CYS A 400 -2.37 14.16 -1.23
N MET A 401 -3.69 14.32 -1.18
CA MET A 401 -4.64 13.24 -1.47
C MET A 401 -5.66 13.71 -2.51
N PHE A 402 -6.01 12.85 -3.48
CA PHE A 402 -6.95 13.17 -4.56
C PHE A 402 -7.95 12.03 -4.75
N GLY A 403 -9.13 12.39 -5.28
CA GLY A 403 -10.15 11.42 -5.70
C GLY A 403 -10.82 10.68 -4.54
N ALA A 404 -11.64 9.69 -4.90
CA ALA A 404 -12.25 8.71 -4.00
C ALA A 404 -12.75 9.22 -2.64
N GLY A 405 -13.51 10.32 -2.67
CA GLY A 405 -14.17 10.87 -1.50
C GLY A 405 -13.36 11.87 -0.68
N ILE A 406 -12.16 12.24 -1.12
CA ILE A 406 -11.51 13.43 -0.59
C ILE A 406 -12.39 14.66 -0.82
N ASN A 407 -12.60 15.46 0.22
CA ASN A 407 -13.20 16.79 0.11
C ASN A 407 -12.16 17.72 -0.53
N ALA A 408 -12.26 17.85 -1.84
CA ALA A 408 -11.27 18.50 -2.68
C ALA A 408 -11.33 20.04 -2.58
N GLY A 409 -10.27 20.70 -3.02
CA GLY A 409 -10.20 22.15 -3.09
C GLY A 409 -9.89 22.83 -1.76
N GLN A 410 -9.13 22.16 -0.88
CA GLN A 410 -8.78 22.71 0.44
C GLN A 410 -7.32 22.42 0.83
N VAL A 411 -6.90 23.11 1.90
CA VAL A 411 -5.66 22.83 2.62
C VAL A 411 -6.03 22.48 4.05
N TYR A 412 -5.52 21.37 4.55
CA TYR A 412 -5.75 20.91 5.92
C TYR A 412 -4.49 21.08 6.77
N GLY A 413 -4.69 21.59 7.98
CA GLY A 413 -3.63 21.93 8.91
C GLY A 413 -2.68 23.02 8.40
N ALA A 414 -1.70 23.35 9.22
CA ALA A 414 -0.68 24.33 8.87
C ALA A 414 0.65 24.01 9.55
N SER A 415 1.76 24.40 8.92
CA SER A 415 3.05 24.52 9.57
C SER A 415 3.31 25.96 10.02
N ASP A 416 4.30 26.16 10.89
CA ASP A 416 4.72 27.49 11.36
C ASP A 416 5.29 28.38 10.24
N GLY A 417 5.66 29.62 10.59
CA GLY A 417 6.15 30.62 9.63
C GLY A 417 7.44 30.23 8.87
N ILE A 418 8.13 29.17 9.30
CA ILE A 418 9.34 28.65 8.67
C ILE A 418 9.17 27.20 8.20
N ALA A 419 7.97 26.62 8.25
CA ALA A 419 7.71 25.21 7.99
C ALA A 419 8.61 24.25 8.81
N GLY A 420 8.86 24.60 10.07
CA GLY A 420 9.67 23.83 11.01
C GLY A 420 8.85 22.88 11.89
N TYR A 421 7.66 23.29 12.30
CA TYR A 421 6.77 22.49 13.14
C TYR A 421 5.31 22.68 12.73
N PRO A 422 4.39 21.76 13.10
CA PRO A 422 2.97 21.95 12.89
C PRO A 422 2.48 23.13 13.75
N ALA A 423 1.73 24.05 13.15
CA ALA A 423 1.07 25.16 13.82
C ALA A 423 -0.41 24.90 14.07
N ALA A 424 -1.05 24.07 13.24
CA ALA A 424 -2.45 23.67 13.38
C ALA A 424 -2.66 22.23 12.90
N ASP A 425 -3.54 21.53 13.59
CA ASP A 425 -4.09 20.21 13.23
C ASP A 425 -3.04 19.18 12.82
N PRO A 426 -2.09 18.82 13.72
CA PRO A 426 -1.05 17.85 13.41
C PRO A 426 -1.64 16.49 13.04
N VAL A 427 -1.07 15.86 12.02
CA VAL A 427 -1.49 14.56 11.49
C VAL A 427 -0.36 13.56 11.63
N THR A 428 -0.66 12.36 12.10
CA THR A 428 0.32 11.27 12.21
C THR A 428 0.22 10.29 11.03
N PRO A 429 1.27 9.49 10.77
CA PRO A 429 1.20 8.39 9.82
C PRO A 429 0.05 7.39 10.11
N ALA A 430 -0.29 7.20 11.38
CA ALA A 430 -1.41 6.35 11.80
C ALA A 430 -2.76 6.91 11.33
N ASP A 431 -2.95 8.23 11.41
CA ASP A 431 -4.18 8.90 10.96
C ASP A 431 -4.33 8.80 9.43
N ILE A 432 -3.20 8.89 8.71
CA ILE A 432 -3.16 8.72 7.26
C ILE A 432 -3.55 7.31 6.85
N THR A 433 -2.96 6.27 7.45
CA THR A 433 -3.33 4.89 7.12
C THR A 433 -4.76 4.58 7.54
N ALA A 434 -5.24 5.11 8.67
CA ALA A 434 -6.63 4.98 9.10
C ALA A 434 -7.59 5.58 8.05
N THR A 435 -7.26 6.75 7.52
CA THR A 435 -8.02 7.42 6.46
C THR A 435 -7.98 6.63 5.15
N ILE A 436 -6.84 6.06 4.76
CA ILE A 436 -6.73 5.18 3.57
C ILE A 436 -7.64 3.95 3.71
N TYR A 437 -7.62 3.25 4.85
CA TYR A 437 -8.50 2.12 5.09
C TYR A 437 -9.97 2.53 5.00
N HIS A 438 -10.32 3.65 5.64
CA HIS A 438 -11.69 4.17 5.64
C HIS A 438 -12.21 4.52 4.24
N CYS A 439 -11.39 5.19 3.42
CA CYS A 439 -11.72 5.47 2.02
C CYS A 439 -11.97 4.20 1.21
N LEU A 440 -11.21 3.13 1.49
CA LEU A 440 -11.36 1.81 0.86
C LEU A 440 -12.48 0.95 1.44
N GLY A 441 -13.27 1.48 2.37
CA GLY A 441 -14.41 0.80 2.99
C GLY A 441 -14.01 -0.23 4.05
N ILE A 442 -12.79 -0.14 4.58
CA ILE A 442 -12.27 -0.99 5.63
C ILE A 442 -12.28 -0.18 6.93
N ASP A 443 -12.88 -0.73 7.99
CA ASP A 443 -12.83 -0.10 9.31
C ASP A 443 -11.36 -0.13 9.81
N PRO A 444 -10.72 1.03 10.01
CA PRO A 444 -9.31 1.10 10.40
C PRO A 444 -9.03 0.51 11.79
N HIS A 445 -10.05 0.32 12.62
CA HIS A 445 -9.91 -0.26 13.96
C HIS A 445 -10.24 -1.75 14.00
N SER A 446 -10.58 -2.35 12.86
CA SER A 446 -10.76 -3.80 12.74
C SER A 446 -9.49 -4.56 13.12
N GLU A 447 -9.70 -5.75 13.70
CA GLU A 447 -8.61 -6.66 14.02
C GLU A 447 -8.34 -7.61 12.85
N MET A 448 -7.06 -7.88 12.64
CA MET A 448 -6.54 -8.83 11.68
C MET A 448 -5.61 -9.80 12.41
N LEU A 449 -5.74 -11.09 12.13
CA LEU A 449 -4.86 -12.10 12.71
C LEU A 449 -3.51 -12.16 11.98
N ASP A 450 -2.42 -12.38 12.68
CA ASP A 450 -1.13 -12.69 12.08
C ASP A 450 -0.99 -14.17 11.68
N GLN A 451 0.19 -14.59 11.21
CA GLN A 451 0.45 -16.01 10.87
C GLN A 451 0.38 -16.98 12.07
N ASN A 452 0.47 -16.47 13.29
CA ASN A 452 0.40 -17.23 14.53
C ASN A 452 -0.94 -17.00 15.25
N GLU A 453 -1.97 -16.54 14.53
CA GLU A 453 -3.30 -16.23 15.04
C GLU A 453 -3.34 -15.16 16.15
N ARG A 454 -2.32 -14.31 16.22
CA ARG A 454 -2.30 -13.18 17.17
C ARG A 454 -3.03 -11.99 16.56
N PRO A 455 -3.97 -11.35 17.28
CA PRO A 455 -4.68 -10.18 16.78
C PRO A 455 -3.73 -8.97 16.69
N MET A 456 -3.92 -8.18 15.64
CA MET A 456 -3.36 -6.83 15.50
C MET A 456 -4.44 -5.91 14.91
N ARG A 457 -4.44 -4.63 15.29
CA ARG A 457 -5.28 -3.63 14.63
C ARG A 457 -4.69 -3.23 13.28
N LEU A 458 -5.52 -2.71 12.38
CA LEU A 458 -5.08 -2.18 11.10
C LEU A 458 -4.40 -0.82 11.25
N SER A 459 -4.95 0.07 12.08
CA SER A 459 -4.35 1.33 12.47
C SER A 459 -4.72 1.72 13.91
N GLU A 460 -3.84 2.48 14.55
CA GLU A 460 -4.07 3.13 15.85
C GLU A 460 -4.46 4.62 15.73
N GLY A 461 -4.42 5.17 14.52
CA GLY A 461 -4.76 6.57 14.25
C GLY A 461 -6.25 6.78 14.03
N HIS A 462 -6.63 8.05 13.95
CA HIS A 462 -7.99 8.50 13.73
C HIS A 462 -8.19 8.88 12.26
N ILE A 463 -9.41 8.69 11.77
CA ILE A 463 -9.79 9.15 10.43
C ILE A 463 -9.73 10.68 10.42
N ILE A 464 -9.06 11.26 9.44
CA ILE A 464 -9.03 12.70 9.22
C ILE A 464 -10.35 13.09 8.54
N SER A 465 -11.42 13.21 9.32
CA SER A 465 -12.77 13.40 8.78
C SER A 465 -12.96 14.70 8.00
N ASP A 466 -12.18 15.74 8.32
CA ASP A 466 -12.33 17.07 7.72
C ASP A 466 -11.88 17.11 6.26
N ILE A 467 -11.06 16.13 5.83
CA ILE A 467 -10.62 15.99 4.45
C ILE A 467 -11.51 15.05 3.62
N LEU A 468 -12.65 14.61 4.16
CA LEU A 468 -13.59 13.69 3.49
C LEU A 468 -14.93 14.37 3.15
N SER A 469 -15.54 13.94 2.04
CA SER A 469 -16.75 14.53 1.42
C SER A 469 -18.09 14.08 1.99
#